data_AF-A0AAV0J5R1-F1
#
_entry.id   AF-A0AAV0J5R1-F1
#
_cell.length_a   1.000
_cell.length_b   1.000
_cell.length_c   1.000
_cell.angle_alpha   90.00
_cell.angle_beta   90.00
_cell.angle_gamma   90.00
#
_symmetry.space_group_name_H-M   'P 1'
#
loop_
_entity.id
_entity.type
_entity.pdbx_description
1 polymer ?
#
loop_
_entity_poly.entity_id
_entity_poly.type
_entity_poly.pdbx_seq_one_letter_code
_entity_poly.pdbx_strand_id
1 'polypeptide(L)'
;MGYVPDASSVLHDVEELEKIKMLGHHSERLAIAFGLIFIPRHCPIRIVKNLRVCRDCHNATKYISKITQREILVRDAVRFHLFKDGACSCGDFW
;
A
#
# COMPACT_ATOMS: atom_id res chain seq x y z
N MET A 1 12.84 3.96 -12.46
CA MET A 1 11.84 3.04 -11.87
C MET A 1 11.07 3.80 -10.81
N GLY A 2 9.75 3.93 -10.96
CA GLY A 2 8.91 4.69 -10.04
C GLY A 2 7.49 4.11 -9.97
N TYR A 3 6.79 4.40 -8.89
CA TYR A 3 5.37 4.11 -8.75
C TYR A 3 4.57 5.11 -9.60
N VAL A 4 3.65 4.60 -10.40
CA VAL A 4 2.66 5.40 -11.15
C VAL A 4 1.28 4.98 -10.64
N PRO A 5 0.45 5.92 -10.14
CA PRO A 5 -0.88 5.59 -9.66
C PRO A 5 -1.76 4.96 -10.74
N ASP A 6 -2.49 3.91 -10.37
CA ASP A 6 -3.46 3.24 -11.24
C ASP A 6 -4.90 3.59 -10.80
N ALA A 7 -5.49 4.58 -11.46
CA ALA A 7 -6.84 5.06 -11.15
C ALA A 7 -7.95 4.04 -11.45
N SER A 8 -7.66 2.94 -12.15
CA SER A 8 -8.65 1.86 -12.39
C SER A 8 -9.14 1.21 -11.09
N SER A 9 -8.40 1.39 -9.98
CA SER A 9 -8.79 0.95 -8.65
C SER A 9 -9.87 1.85 -8.00
N VAL A 10 -10.24 2.98 -8.61
CA VAL A 10 -11.30 3.89 -8.13
C VAL A 10 -12.51 3.80 -9.06
N LEU A 11 -13.61 3.23 -8.54
CA LEU A 11 -14.83 2.96 -9.31
C LEU A 11 -15.78 4.16 -9.42
N HIS A 12 -15.48 5.27 -8.75
CA HIS A 12 -16.33 6.47 -8.78
C HIS A 12 -16.24 7.14 -10.16
N ASP A 13 -17.37 7.57 -10.69
CA ASP A 13 -17.43 8.29 -11.97
C ASP A 13 -17.11 9.77 -11.76
N VAL A 14 -15.83 10.06 -11.59
CA VAL A 14 -15.27 11.41 -11.39
C VAL A 14 -14.06 11.61 -12.32
N GLU A 15 -13.60 12.85 -12.43
CA GLU A 15 -12.41 13.18 -13.21
C GLU A 15 -11.19 12.37 -12.76
N GLU A 16 -10.33 12.03 -13.71
CA GLU A 16 -9.13 11.20 -13.48
C GLU A 16 -8.21 11.77 -12.39
N LEU A 17 -8.02 13.10 -12.39
CA LEU A 17 -7.22 13.79 -11.38
C LEU A 17 -7.81 13.58 -9.97
N GLU A 18 -9.14 13.55 -9.86
CA GLU A 18 -9.82 13.32 -8.59
C GLU A 18 -9.67 11.87 -8.14
N LYS A 19 -9.76 10.90 -9.07
CA LYS A 19 -9.46 9.49 -8.75
C LYS A 19 -8.04 9.31 -8.19
N ILE A 20 -7.05 9.96 -8.78
CA ILE A 20 -5.66 9.92 -8.31
C ILE A 20 -5.55 10.48 -6.88
N LYS A 21 -6.25 11.57 -6.56
CA LYS A 21 -6.30 12.09 -5.19
C LYS A 21 -6.94 11.09 -4.23
N MET A 22 -8.06 10.48 -4.63
CA MET A 22 -8.76 9.47 -3.82
C MET A 22 -7.85 8.29 -3.47
N LEU A 23 -7.00 7.83 -4.39
CA LEU A 23 -5.98 6.80 -4.10
C LEU A 23 -5.06 7.22 -2.95
N GLY A 24 -4.70 8.50 -2.85
CA GLY A 24 -3.91 9.05 -1.74
C GLY A 24 -4.59 8.92 -0.38
N HIS A 25 -5.92 8.89 -0.36
CA HIS A 25 -6.74 8.80 0.85
C HIS A 25 -7.12 7.38 1.24
N HIS A 26 -6.66 6.37 0.50
CA HIS A 26 -6.85 4.98 0.91
C HIS A 26 -6.20 4.74 2.28
N SER A 27 -6.93 4.05 3.15
CA SER A 27 -6.55 3.81 4.54
C SER A 27 -5.16 3.18 4.69
N GLU A 28 -4.76 2.34 3.74
CA GLU A 28 -3.46 1.68 3.69
C GLU A 28 -2.32 2.68 3.53
N ARG A 29 -2.48 3.68 2.65
CA ARG A 29 -1.45 4.69 2.41
C ARG A 29 -1.26 5.58 3.62
N LEU A 30 -2.37 5.99 4.23
CA LEU A 30 -2.36 6.75 5.48
C LEU A 30 -1.69 5.94 6.59
N ALA A 31 -2.10 4.68 6.81
CA ALA A 31 -1.51 3.83 7.84
C ALA A 31 0.00 3.62 7.65
N ILE A 32 0.46 3.44 6.40
CA ILE A 32 1.90 3.36 6.09
C ILE A 32 2.60 4.69 6.37
N ALA A 33 2.02 5.82 5.97
CA ALA A 33 2.60 7.14 6.22
C ALA A 33 2.77 7.41 7.73
N PHE A 34 1.73 7.15 8.54
CA PHE A 34 1.82 7.22 9.99
C PHE A 34 2.85 6.24 10.55
N GLY A 35 2.87 5.00 10.05
CA GLY A 35 3.89 4.01 10.44
C GLY A 35 5.31 4.50 10.17
N LEU A 36 5.57 5.13 9.01
CA LEU A 36 6.89 5.66 8.68
C LEU A 36 7.33 6.82 9.57
N ILE A 37 6.38 7.65 10.02
CA ILE A 37 6.65 8.80 10.89
C ILE A 37 6.92 8.35 12.34
N PHE A 38 6.08 7.46 12.87
CA PHE A 38 6.04 7.18 14.31
C PHE A 38 6.74 5.88 14.72
N ILE A 39 6.92 4.91 13.82
CA ILE A 39 7.57 3.64 14.15
C ILE A 39 9.09 3.76 13.91
N PRO A 40 9.95 3.33 14.86
CA PRO A 40 11.41 3.37 14.69
C PRO A 40 11.90 2.67 13.43
N ARG A 41 12.99 3.17 12.82
CA ARG A 41 13.53 2.75 11.50
C ARG A 41 13.84 1.27 11.34
N HIS A 42 14.06 0.53 12.42
CA HIS A 42 14.39 -0.89 12.40
C HIS A 42 13.22 -1.81 12.74
N CYS A 43 12.06 -1.25 13.07
CA CYS A 43 10.87 -2.01 13.45
C CYS A 43 9.90 -2.16 12.27
N PRO A 44 9.37 -3.35 11.98
CA PRO A 44 8.42 -3.53 10.88
C PRO A 44 7.12 -2.73 11.11
N ILE A 45 6.52 -2.25 10.03
CA ILE A 45 5.19 -1.61 10.07
C ILE A 45 4.15 -2.72 9.94
N ARG A 46 3.18 -2.77 10.86
CA ARG A 46 2.10 -3.77 10.84
C ARG A 46 0.76 -3.08 10.70
N ILE A 47 -0.02 -3.50 9.70
CA ILE A 47 -1.32 -2.93 9.37
C ILE A 47 -2.34 -4.06 9.32
N VAL A 48 -3.51 -3.83 9.93
CA VAL A 48 -4.65 -4.75 9.86
C VAL A 48 -5.83 -3.99 9.27
N LYS A 49 -6.47 -4.58 8.26
CA LYS A 49 -7.68 -4.04 7.65
C LYS A 49 -8.73 -5.13 7.42
N ASN A 50 -9.99 -4.72 7.31
CA ASN A 50 -11.13 -5.61 7.10
C ASN A 50 -11.56 -5.74 5.64
N LEU A 51 -10.91 -5.01 4.73
CA LEU A 51 -11.14 -5.08 3.28
C LEU A 51 -9.91 -5.64 2.58
N ARG A 52 -10.08 -6.31 1.44
CA ARG A 52 -8.96 -6.72 0.58
C ARG A 52 -8.15 -5.49 0.15
N VAL A 53 -6.82 -5.58 0.05
CA VAL A 53 -6.01 -4.46 -0.45
C VAL A 53 -6.32 -4.21 -1.93
N CYS A 54 -6.42 -2.94 -2.35
CA CYS A 54 -6.60 -2.65 -3.78
C CYS A 54 -5.28 -2.84 -4.54
N ARG A 55 -5.37 -3.04 -5.86
CA ARG A 55 -4.20 -3.25 -6.73
C ARG A 55 -3.20 -2.10 -6.62
N ASP A 56 -3.68 -0.86 -6.68
CA ASP A 56 -2.82 0.32 -6.58
C ASP A 56 -2.09 0.40 -5.24
N CYS A 57 -2.80 0.22 -4.10
CA CYS A 57 -2.18 0.23 -2.78
C CYS A 57 -1.18 -0.91 -2.60
N HIS A 58 -1.47 -2.09 -3.16
CA HIS A 58 -0.52 -3.21 -3.17
C HIS A 58 0.78 -2.84 -3.91
N ASN A 59 0.64 -2.23 -5.10
CA ASN A 59 1.80 -1.76 -5.87
C ASN A 59 2.55 -0.62 -5.17
N ALA A 60 1.84 0.39 -4.65
CA ALA A 60 2.44 1.48 -3.88
C ALA A 60 3.25 0.94 -2.70
N THR A 61 2.72 -0.02 -1.96
CA THR A 61 3.38 -0.61 -0.78
C THR A 61 4.68 -1.34 -1.16
N LYS A 62 4.73 -2.03 -2.30
CA LYS A 62 5.98 -2.60 -2.84
C LYS A 62 7.04 -1.51 -3.00
N TYR A 63 6.74 -0.43 -3.73
CA TYR A 63 7.71 0.66 -3.92
C TYR A 63 8.13 1.32 -2.60
N ILE A 64 7.19 1.54 -1.69
CA ILE A 64 7.48 2.10 -0.37
C ILE A 64 8.44 1.20 0.40
N SER A 65 8.21 -0.12 0.43
CA SER A 65 9.11 -1.07 1.12
C SER A 65 10.54 -0.99 0.58
N LYS A 66 10.70 -0.87 -0.75
CA LYS A 66 12.01 -0.75 -1.41
C LYS A 66 12.70 0.56 -1.10
N ILE A 67 12.01 1.69 -1.17
CA ILE A 67 12.62 3.01 -0.97
C ILE A 67 12.97 3.22 0.49
N THR A 68 12.09 2.80 1.39
CA THR A 68 12.27 3.02 2.83
C THR A 68 13.16 1.95 3.47
N GLN A 69 13.42 0.84 2.77
CA GLN A 69 14.10 -0.35 3.29
C GLN A 69 13.40 -0.87 4.56
N ARG A 70 12.06 -0.88 4.52
CA ARG A 70 11.20 -1.30 5.63
C ARG A 70 10.40 -2.52 5.24
N GLU A 71 10.34 -3.49 6.15
CA GLU A 71 9.36 -4.55 6.09
C GLU A 71 7.98 -4.00 6.50
N ILE A 72 6.98 -4.25 5.66
CA ILE A 72 5.60 -3.86 5.92
C ILE A 72 4.74 -5.12 5.85
N LEU A 73 4.10 -5.46 6.96
CA LEU A 73 3.17 -6.58 7.06
C LEU A 73 1.74 -6.04 7.04
N VAL A 74 0.96 -6.42 6.02
CA VAL A 74 -0.46 -6.06 5.92
C VAL A 74 -1.29 -7.33 6.03
N ARG A 75 -2.19 -7.39 7.01
CA ARG A 75 -3.26 -8.39 7.08
C ARG A 75 -4.52 -7.75 6.53
N ASP A 76 -5.03 -8.29 5.43
CA ASP A 76 -6.30 -7.86 4.86
C ASP A 76 -7.41 -8.89 5.13
N ALA A 77 -8.55 -8.75 4.45
CA ALA A 77 -9.69 -9.64 4.60
C ALA A 77 -9.43 -11.09 4.15
N VAL A 78 -8.43 -11.30 3.28
CA VAL A 78 -8.20 -12.56 2.55
C VAL A 78 -6.92 -13.24 3.03
N ARG A 79 -5.84 -12.48 3.24
CA ARG A 79 -4.49 -13.02 3.49
C ARG A 79 -3.56 -12.03 4.18
N PHE A 80 -2.35 -12.53 4.46
CA PHE A 80 -1.22 -11.71 4.86
C PHE A 80 -0.36 -11.38 3.64
N HIS A 81 0.10 -10.13 3.60
CA HIS A 81 1.03 -9.60 2.61
C HIS A 81 2.28 -9.13 3.34
N LEU A 82 3.41 -9.78 3.08
CA LEU A 82 4.71 -9.29 3.54
C LEU A 82 5.38 -8.56 2.38
N PHE A 83 5.50 -7.24 2.52
CA PHE A 83 6.20 -6.39 1.56
C PHE A 83 7.64 -6.16 2.02
N LYS A 84 8.58 -6.50 1.14
CA LYS A 84 10.02 -6.38 1.38
C LYS A 84 10.76 -6.22 0.05
N ASP A 85 11.71 -5.29 -0.01
CA ASP A 85 12.59 -5.05 -1.16
C ASP A 85 11.87 -4.85 -2.50
N GLY A 86 10.63 -4.36 -2.47
CA GLY A 86 9.84 -4.14 -3.69
C GLY A 86 9.01 -5.34 -4.13
N ALA A 87 8.99 -6.42 -3.36
CA ALA A 87 8.19 -7.60 -3.62
C ALA A 87 7.14 -7.81 -2.53
N CYS A 88 6.10 -8.58 -2.85
CA CYS A 88 5.12 -9.05 -1.88
C CYS A 88 5.09 -10.58 -1.86
N SER A 89 4.97 -11.16 -0.67
CA SER A 89 4.87 -12.61 -0.48
C SER A 89 3.65 -13.25 -1.16
N CYS A 90 2.65 -12.46 -1.54
CA CYS A 90 1.43 -12.98 -2.15
C CYS A 90 1.56 -13.28 -3.65
N GLY A 91 2.70 -12.98 -4.29
CA GLY A 91 2.93 -13.22 -5.73
C GLY A 91 2.06 -12.36 -6.65
N ASP A 92 1.77 -11.12 -6.24
CA ASP A 92 0.92 -10.17 -6.97
C ASP A 92 -0.56 -10.56 -7.07
N PHE A 93 -1.06 -11.39 -6.15
CA PHE A 93 -2.48 -11.71 -6.02
C PHE A 93 -3.24 -10.76 -5.08
N TRP A 94 -2.93 -9.45 -5.14
CA TRP A 94 -3.42 -8.34 -4.27
C TRP A 94 -4.71 -8.65 -3.54
#